data_AF-A0A6H9IJ27-F1
#
_entry.id   AF-A0A6H9IJ27-F1
#
_cell.length_a   1.000
_cell.length_b   1.000
_cell.length_c   1.000
_cell.angle_alpha   90.00
_cell.angle_beta   90.00
_cell.angle_gamma   90.00
#
_symmetry.space_group_name_H-M   'P 1'
#
loop_
_entity.id
_entity.type
_entity.pdbx_description
1 polymer ?
#
loop_
_entity_poly.entity_id
_entity_poly.type
_entity_poly.pdbx_seq_one_letter_code
_entity_poly.pdbx_strand_id
1 'polypeptide(L)'
;ALDRQHPRDLFDVWQLYESGDISDGMVECFVIYLAGHNRPPHEVLFGNDKDIAGEYERAFVGMTEVDCSLETLLDARARVRRELPQRLSTAHKQFLSGLARAEPDWSLVQCRHAAQLPALRWKLANLETFRKRRPDDFAAQSAALDTGLGQS
;
A
#
# COMPACT_ATOMS: atom_id res chain seq x y z
N ALA A 1 3.09 -6.72 3.65
CA ALA A 1 4.25 -5.88 4.04
C ALA A 1 3.83 -4.54 4.65
N LEU A 2 3.26 -3.58 3.91
CA LEU A 2 3.08 -2.20 4.41
C LEU A 2 2.01 -2.01 5.51
N ASP A 3 0.87 -2.69 5.41
CA ASP A 3 -0.17 -2.61 6.45
C ASP A 3 0.08 -3.59 7.61
N ARG A 4 0.12 -4.89 7.30
CA ARG A 4 0.29 -5.95 8.31
C ARG A 4 1.67 -5.91 8.99
N GLN A 5 2.73 -5.60 8.23
CA GLN A 5 4.14 -5.63 8.64
C GLN A 5 4.58 -6.96 9.25
N HIS A 6 4.03 -8.08 8.75
CA HIS A 6 4.42 -9.39 9.23
C HIS A 6 5.83 -9.77 8.74
N PRO A 7 6.68 -10.41 9.57
CA PRO A 7 8.05 -10.79 9.21
C PRO A 7 8.17 -11.53 7.88
N ARG A 8 7.29 -12.52 7.61
CA ARG A 8 7.24 -13.22 6.32
C ARG A 8 7.02 -12.30 5.12
N ASP A 9 6.11 -11.33 5.22
CA ASP A 9 5.89 -10.40 4.11
C ASP A 9 7.11 -9.50 3.88
N LEU A 10 7.86 -9.17 4.94
CA LEU A 10 9.09 -8.37 4.85
C LEU A 10 10.25 -9.19 4.31
N PHE A 11 10.28 -10.50 4.60
CA PHE A 11 11.23 -11.43 4.00
C PHE A 11 11.00 -11.54 2.50
N ASP A 12 9.75 -11.64 2.05
CA ASP A 12 9.43 -11.65 0.61
C ASP A 12 9.86 -10.35 -0.08
N VAL A 13 9.71 -9.20 0.60
CA VAL A 13 10.21 -7.90 0.10
C VAL A 13 11.74 -7.87 0.05
N TRP A 14 12.41 -8.40 1.08
CA TRP A 14 13.87 -8.51 1.08
C TRP A 14 14.36 -9.40 -0.06
N GLN A 15 13.80 -10.59 -0.22
CA GLN A 15 14.12 -11.53 -1.31
C GLN A 15 13.86 -10.91 -2.69
N LEU A 16 12.77 -10.13 -2.84
CA LEU A 16 12.54 -9.35 -4.05
C LEU A 16 13.75 -8.46 -4.34
N TYR A 17 14.21 -7.69 -3.36
CA TYR A 17 15.36 -6.80 -3.48
C TYR A 17 16.70 -7.50 -3.75
N GLU A 18 16.90 -8.69 -3.20
CA GLU A 18 18.09 -9.51 -3.49
C GLU A 18 18.06 -10.05 -4.94
N SER A 19 16.87 -10.28 -5.49
CA SER A 19 16.69 -10.78 -6.86
C SER A 19 16.64 -9.67 -7.93
N GLY A 20 16.43 -8.42 -7.53
CA GLY A 20 16.30 -7.26 -8.40
C GLY A 20 15.51 -6.13 -7.77
N ASP A 21 15.16 -5.10 -8.53
CA ASP A 21 14.36 -3.99 -8.00
C ASP A 21 12.87 -4.15 -8.31
N ILE A 22 12.03 -3.36 -7.62
CA ILE A 22 10.60 -3.26 -7.89
C ILE A 22 10.39 -2.81 -9.35
N SER A 23 9.70 -3.63 -10.15
CA SER A 23 9.37 -3.28 -11.54
C SER A 23 8.16 -2.35 -11.65
N ASP A 24 8.02 -1.63 -12.77
CA ASP A 24 6.86 -0.76 -12.99
C ASP A 24 5.53 -1.54 -13.02
N GLY A 25 5.54 -2.78 -13.53
CA GLY A 25 4.37 -3.67 -13.49
C GLY A 25 3.98 -4.08 -12.06
N MET A 26 4.96 -4.22 -11.15
CA MET A 26 4.69 -4.46 -9.74
C MET A 26 4.09 -3.23 -9.06
N VAL A 27 4.56 -2.03 -9.42
CA VAL A 27 3.98 -0.76 -8.93
C VAL A 27 2.53 -0.61 -9.40
N GLU A 28 2.26 -0.88 -10.68
CA GLU A 28 0.90 -0.87 -11.24
C GLU A 28 -0.01 -1.85 -10.48
N CYS A 29 0.43 -3.10 -10.29
CA CYS A 29 -0.32 -4.07 -9.51
C CYS A 29 -0.56 -3.58 -8.08
N PHE A 30 0.48 -3.05 -7.42
CA PHE A 30 0.38 -2.53 -6.07
C PHE A 30 -0.69 -1.42 -5.95
N VAL A 31 -0.75 -0.50 -6.92
CA VAL A 31 -1.77 0.58 -6.94
C VAL A 31 -3.19 0.00 -6.97
N ILE A 32 -3.43 -1.03 -7.79
CA ILE A 32 -4.73 -1.70 -7.87
C ILE A 32 -5.09 -2.42 -6.55
N TYR A 33 -4.13 -3.13 -5.95
CA TYR A 33 -4.34 -3.80 -4.67
C TYR A 33 -4.57 -2.80 -3.53
N LEU A 34 -3.81 -1.71 -3.51
CA LEU A 34 -3.97 -0.61 -2.54
C LEU A 34 -5.35 0.04 -2.67
N ALA A 35 -5.80 0.27 -3.91
CA ALA A 35 -7.10 0.86 -4.19
C ALA A 35 -8.27 -0.02 -3.70
N GLY A 36 -8.13 -1.34 -3.77
CA GLY A 36 -9.10 -2.29 -3.20
C GLY A 36 -8.93 -2.57 -1.71
N HIS A 37 -7.90 -2.03 -1.06
CA HIS A 37 -7.54 -2.38 0.31
C HIS A 37 -8.57 -1.83 1.32
N ASN A 38 -8.82 -2.57 2.41
CA ASN A 38 -9.79 -2.16 3.44
C ASN A 38 -9.39 -0.87 4.13
N ARG A 39 -8.10 -0.75 4.47
CA ARG A 39 -7.52 0.43 5.12
C ARG A 39 -7.41 1.61 4.14
N PRO A 40 -7.54 2.88 4.60
CA PRO A 40 -7.33 4.05 3.74
C PRO A 40 -5.91 4.07 3.14
N PRO A 41 -5.74 4.48 1.86
CA PRO A 41 -4.43 4.42 1.21
C PRO A 41 -3.31 5.17 1.94
N HIS A 42 -3.62 6.31 2.57
CA HIS A 42 -2.62 7.09 3.31
C HIS A 42 -2.11 6.37 4.56
N GLU A 43 -2.95 5.56 5.22
CA GLU A 43 -2.52 4.75 6.36
C GLU A 43 -1.64 3.57 5.94
N VAL A 44 -1.78 3.08 4.71
CA VAL A 44 -0.93 2.00 4.21
C VAL A 44 0.41 2.54 3.70
N LEU A 45 0.38 3.63 2.94
CA LEU A 45 1.59 4.23 2.37
C LEU A 45 2.44 4.96 3.41
N PHE A 46 1.78 5.66 4.34
CA PHE A 46 2.43 6.61 5.25
C PHE A 46 2.18 6.30 6.73
N GLY A 47 1.60 5.13 7.05
CA GLY A 47 1.33 4.72 8.43
C GLY A 47 2.56 4.30 9.22
N ASN A 48 2.43 4.24 10.55
CA ASN A 48 3.56 3.98 11.45
C ASN A 48 4.10 2.54 11.36
N ASP A 49 5.37 2.41 11.69
CA ASP A 49 6.04 1.13 11.87
C ASP A 49 5.54 0.42 13.14
N LYS A 50 5.24 -0.87 13.01
CA LYS A 50 4.88 -1.75 14.12
C LYS A 50 6.14 -2.34 14.74
N ASP A 51 6.11 -2.57 16.05
CA ASP A 51 7.07 -3.47 16.67
C ASP A 51 6.71 -4.92 16.28
N ILE A 52 7.65 -5.58 15.60
CA ILE A 52 7.47 -6.93 15.07
C ILE A 52 8.39 -7.95 15.76
N ALA A 53 9.16 -7.55 16.78
CA ALA A 53 10.14 -8.42 17.43
C ALA A 53 9.49 -9.69 18.01
N GLY A 54 8.35 -9.55 18.68
CA GLY A 54 7.61 -10.69 19.23
C GLY A 54 7.04 -11.63 18.15
N GLU A 55 6.67 -11.11 16.98
CA GLU A 55 6.18 -11.94 15.86
C GLU A 55 7.33 -12.62 15.13
N TYR A 56 8.48 -11.93 15.02
CA TYR A 56 9.71 -12.48 14.47
C TYR A 56 10.15 -13.73 15.25
N GLU A 57 10.27 -13.62 16.57
CA GLU A 57 10.71 -14.74 17.42
C GLU A 57 9.76 -15.94 17.37
N ARG A 58 8.45 -15.70 17.39
CA ARG A 58 7.45 -16.78 17.53
C ARG A 58 7.03 -17.42 16.21
N ALA A 59 7.06 -16.67 15.12
CA ALA A 59 6.40 -17.05 13.86
C ALA A 59 7.26 -16.83 12.62
N PHE A 60 8.57 -16.60 12.77
CA PHE A 60 9.50 -16.46 11.66
C PHE A 60 10.83 -17.17 11.88
N VAL A 61 11.42 -17.08 13.07
CA VAL A 61 12.66 -17.81 13.39
C VAL A 61 12.49 -19.31 13.12
N GLY A 62 13.43 -19.90 12.38
CA GLY A 62 13.41 -21.32 11.99
C GLY A 62 12.49 -21.67 10.82
N MET A 63 11.84 -20.69 10.18
CA MET A 63 10.96 -20.93 9.04
C MET A 63 11.62 -20.82 7.67
N THR A 64 12.79 -20.20 7.56
CA THR A 64 13.47 -19.91 6.29
C THR A 64 14.77 -20.72 6.19
N GLU A 65 15.12 -21.16 4.98
CA GLU A 65 16.40 -21.83 4.72
C GLU A 65 17.59 -20.84 4.74
N VAL A 66 17.30 -19.57 4.45
CA VAL A 66 18.26 -18.47 4.53
C VAL A 66 18.10 -17.78 5.88
N ASP A 67 19.20 -17.67 6.62
CA ASP A 67 19.24 -16.91 7.86
C ASP A 67 18.91 -15.44 7.58
N CYS A 68 17.83 -14.94 8.19
CA CYS A 68 17.39 -13.56 8.05
C CYS A 68 17.15 -12.96 9.43
N SER A 69 17.93 -11.93 9.75
CA SER A 69 17.85 -11.23 11.04
C SER A 69 16.63 -10.31 11.11
N LEU A 70 16.19 -9.96 12.32
CA LEU A 70 15.17 -8.94 12.52
C LEU A 70 15.58 -7.61 11.88
N GLU A 71 16.84 -7.20 12.04
CA GLU A 71 17.40 -5.97 11.45
C GLU A 71 17.25 -5.97 9.93
N THR A 72 17.54 -7.07 9.25
CA THR A 72 17.36 -7.23 7.80
C THR A 72 15.91 -6.98 7.38
N LEU A 73 14.93 -7.48 8.14
CA LEU A 73 13.51 -7.27 7.84
C LEU A 73 13.09 -5.80 8.07
N LEU A 74 13.64 -5.15 9.10
CA LEU A 74 13.40 -3.74 9.39
C LEU A 74 14.00 -2.84 8.29
N ASP A 75 15.19 -3.16 7.81
CA ASP A 75 15.83 -2.46 6.68
C ASP A 75 15.04 -2.63 5.39
N ALA A 76 14.58 -3.85 5.09
CA ALA A 76 13.70 -4.10 3.94
C ALA A 76 12.40 -3.30 4.03
N ARG A 77 11.80 -3.22 5.24
CA ARG A 77 10.62 -2.37 5.49
C ARG A 77 10.92 -0.90 5.22
N ALA A 78 12.01 -0.38 5.77
CA ALA A 78 12.40 1.02 5.60
C ALA A 78 12.65 1.35 4.12
N ARG A 79 13.33 0.45 3.39
CA ARG A 79 13.59 0.59 1.95
C ARG A 79 12.30 0.66 1.14
N VAL A 80 11.39 -0.31 1.30
CA VAL A 80 10.14 -0.34 0.51
C VAL A 80 9.21 0.84 0.85
N ARG A 81 9.17 1.27 2.12
CA ARG A 81 8.38 2.45 2.52
C ARG A 81 8.89 3.74 1.90
N ARG A 82 10.20 3.85 1.67
CA ARG A 82 10.81 5.01 1.01
C ARG A 82 10.62 4.96 -0.51
N GLU A 83 10.93 3.82 -1.13
CA GLU A 83 11.00 3.71 -2.59
C GLU A 83 9.63 3.60 -3.25
N LEU A 84 8.68 2.87 -2.66
CA LEU A 84 7.41 2.59 -3.32
C LEU A 84 6.58 3.87 -3.59
N PRO A 85 6.42 4.82 -2.66
CA PRO A 85 5.75 6.09 -2.94
C PRO A 85 6.45 6.92 -4.02
N GLN A 86 7.79 6.94 -4.04
CA GLN A 86 8.59 7.67 -5.05
C GLN A 86 8.45 7.09 -6.46
N ARG A 87 8.11 5.80 -6.55
CA ARG A 87 7.87 5.10 -7.83
C ARG A 87 6.45 5.27 -8.37
N LEU A 88 5.56 5.91 -7.62
CA LEU A 88 4.21 6.22 -8.12
C LEU A 88 4.29 7.28 -9.21
N SER A 89 3.85 6.93 -10.42
CA SER A 89 3.71 7.88 -11.52
C SER A 89 2.67 8.96 -11.19
N THR A 90 2.69 10.07 -11.92
CA THR A 90 1.65 11.10 -11.81
C THR A 90 0.25 10.51 -12.01
N ALA A 91 0.08 9.57 -12.95
CA ALA A 91 -1.18 8.89 -13.20
C ALA A 91 -1.63 8.04 -11.99
N HIS A 92 -0.71 7.30 -11.35
CA HIS A 92 -1.03 6.53 -10.15
C HIS A 92 -1.49 7.43 -9.00
N LYS A 93 -0.76 8.54 -8.77
CA LYS A 93 -1.10 9.51 -7.73
C LYS A 93 -2.49 10.12 -7.98
N GLN A 94 -2.75 10.56 -9.22
CA GLN A 94 -4.05 11.10 -9.63
C GLN A 94 -5.19 10.07 -9.48
N PHE A 95 -4.96 8.81 -9.87
CA PHE A 95 -5.93 7.73 -9.69
C PHE A 95 -6.28 7.50 -8.21
N LEU A 96 -5.27 7.37 -7.35
CA LEU A 96 -5.48 7.17 -5.90
C LEU A 96 -6.18 8.38 -5.25
N SER A 97 -5.80 9.60 -5.64
CA SER A 97 -6.44 10.85 -5.20
C SER A 97 -7.90 10.96 -5.65
N GLY A 98 -8.21 10.58 -6.89
CA GLY A 98 -9.59 10.52 -7.39
C GLY A 98 -10.40 9.43 -6.68
N LEU A 99 -9.82 8.24 -6.50
CA LEU A 99 -10.43 7.16 -5.75
C LEU A 99 -10.79 7.57 -4.32
N ALA A 100 -9.88 8.24 -3.60
CA ALA A 100 -10.14 8.71 -2.24
C ALA A 100 -11.34 9.68 -2.17
N ARG A 101 -11.57 10.44 -3.24
CA ARG A 101 -12.74 11.32 -3.42
C ARG A 101 -13.99 10.60 -3.96
N ALA A 102 -13.95 9.27 -4.08
CA ALA A 102 -14.97 8.42 -4.70
C ALA A 102 -15.20 8.69 -6.19
N GLU A 103 -14.25 9.34 -6.87
CA GLU A 103 -14.32 9.76 -8.27
C GLU A 103 -13.04 9.33 -9.02
N PRO A 104 -12.71 8.02 -9.09
CA PRO A 104 -11.50 7.56 -9.77
C PRO A 104 -11.63 7.69 -11.28
N ASP A 105 -10.54 8.12 -11.93
CA ASP A 105 -10.39 8.01 -13.38
C ASP A 105 -9.72 6.69 -13.74
N TRP A 106 -10.52 5.74 -14.23
CA TRP A 106 -10.06 4.41 -14.63
C TRP A 106 -9.13 4.40 -15.84
N SER A 107 -9.06 5.50 -16.61
CA SER A 107 -8.14 5.59 -17.75
C SER A 107 -6.68 5.79 -17.32
N LEU A 108 -6.46 6.14 -16.05
CA LEU A 108 -5.13 6.37 -15.47
C LEU A 108 -4.42 5.10 -14.99
N VAL A 109 -5.10 3.94 -15.05
CA VAL A 109 -4.53 2.63 -14.70
C VAL A 109 -4.53 1.71 -15.92
N GLN A 110 -3.51 0.85 -16.01
CA GLN A 110 -3.34 -0.08 -17.13
C GLN A 110 -4.33 -1.25 -17.06
N CYS A 111 -4.79 -1.60 -15.86
CA CYS A 111 -5.77 -2.67 -15.65
C CYS A 111 -7.15 -2.27 -16.18
N ARG A 112 -7.44 -2.63 -17.44
CA ARG A 112 -8.71 -2.29 -18.13
C ARG A 112 -9.98 -2.75 -17.43
N HIS A 113 -9.88 -3.80 -16.59
CA HIS A 113 -11.03 -4.35 -15.85
C HIS A 113 -11.00 -3.97 -14.36
N ALA A 114 -10.17 -3.01 -13.94
CA ALA A 114 -10.07 -2.58 -12.55
C ALA A 114 -11.44 -2.20 -11.94
N ALA A 115 -12.27 -1.46 -12.69
CA ALA A 115 -13.61 -1.07 -12.26
C ALA A 115 -14.56 -2.26 -11.97
N GLN A 116 -14.27 -3.44 -12.52
CA GLN A 116 -15.08 -4.64 -12.37
C GLN A 116 -14.66 -5.49 -11.16
N LEU A 117 -13.47 -5.24 -10.61
CA LEU A 117 -12.92 -6.01 -9.50
C LEU A 117 -13.81 -5.85 -8.24
N PRO A 118 -14.23 -6.94 -7.59
CA PRO A 118 -15.14 -6.89 -6.44
C PRO A 118 -14.65 -5.97 -5.31
N ALA A 119 -13.34 -6.01 -5.01
CA ALA A 119 -12.73 -5.19 -3.96
C ALA A 119 -12.86 -3.69 -4.25
N LEU A 120 -12.64 -3.28 -5.50
CA LEU A 120 -12.74 -1.88 -5.93
C LEU A 120 -14.19 -1.38 -5.97
N ARG A 121 -15.12 -2.21 -6.45
CA ARG A 121 -16.57 -1.89 -6.40
C ARG A 121 -17.04 -1.72 -4.96
N TRP A 122 -16.61 -2.62 -4.07
CA TRP A 122 -16.92 -2.54 -2.66
C TRP A 122 -16.30 -1.31 -2.00
N LYS A 123 -15.03 -0.99 -2.31
CA LYS A 123 -14.36 0.21 -1.81
C LYS A 123 -15.13 1.47 -2.18
N LEU A 124 -15.53 1.61 -3.44
CA LEU A 124 -16.27 2.79 -3.91
C LEU A 124 -17.64 2.93 -3.24
N ALA A 125 -18.40 1.83 -3.12
CA ALA A 125 -19.68 1.86 -2.41
C ALA A 125 -19.52 2.32 -0.94
N ASN A 126 -18.43 1.91 -0.29
CA ASN A 126 -18.11 2.35 1.07
C ASN A 126 -17.68 3.80 1.15
N LEU A 127 -16.85 4.27 0.22
CA LEU A 127 -16.43 5.68 0.17
C LEU A 127 -17.62 6.60 -0.06
N GLU A 128 -18.55 6.23 -0.93
CA GLU A 128 -19.81 6.94 -1.15
C GLU A 128 -20.68 7.00 0.12
N THR A 129 -20.78 5.88 0.82
CA THR A 129 -21.51 5.81 2.09
C THR A 129 -20.81 6.65 3.18
N PHE A 130 -19.49 6.60 3.23
CA PHE A 130 -18.66 7.34 4.18
C PHE A 130 -18.75 8.84 3.95
N ARG A 131 -18.66 9.30 2.70
CA ARG A 131 -18.85 10.70 2.28
C ARG A 131 -20.17 11.28 2.79
N LYS A 132 -21.26 10.50 2.72
CA LYS A 132 -22.60 10.91 3.18
C LYS A 132 -22.73 10.91 4.70
N ARG A 133 -22.14 9.92 5.39
CA ARG A 133 -22.30 9.73 6.84
C ARG A 133 -21.35 10.60 7.67
N ARG A 134 -20.14 10.83 7.19
CA ARG A 134 -19.05 11.51 7.90
C ARG A 134 -18.25 12.39 6.91
N PRO A 135 -18.86 13.47 6.38
CA PRO A 135 -18.26 14.28 5.31
C PRO A 135 -16.92 14.92 5.74
N ASP A 136 -16.80 15.38 6.98
CA ASP A 136 -15.57 16.00 7.49
C ASP A 136 -14.42 14.99 7.58
N ASP A 137 -14.68 13.79 8.15
CA ASP A 137 -13.68 12.72 8.20
C ASP A 137 -13.28 12.26 6.78
N PHE A 138 -14.24 12.18 5.86
CA PHE A 138 -14.01 11.82 4.47
C PHE A 138 -13.09 12.84 3.77
N ALA A 139 -13.35 14.13 3.97
CA ALA A 139 -12.50 15.21 3.46
C ALA A 139 -11.10 15.14 4.07
N ALA A 140 -10.99 14.91 5.39
CA ALA A 140 -9.72 14.78 6.08
C ALA A 140 -8.89 13.59 5.57
N GLN A 141 -9.51 12.42 5.36
CA GLN A 141 -8.80 11.24 4.81
C GLN A 141 -8.30 11.46 3.39
N SER A 142 -9.06 12.18 2.55
CA SER A 142 -8.65 12.53 1.19
C SER A 142 -7.47 13.51 1.20
N ALA A 143 -7.55 14.55 2.03
CA ALA A 143 -6.48 15.55 2.19
C ALA A 143 -5.18 14.95 2.76
N ALA A 144 -5.29 14.01 3.70
CA ALA A 144 -4.14 13.30 4.25
C ALA A 144 -3.41 12.49 3.17
N LEU A 145 -4.15 11.84 2.26
CA LEU A 145 -3.55 11.15 1.13
C LEU A 145 -2.84 12.11 0.18
N ASP A 146 -3.50 13.19 -0.23
CA ASP A 146 -2.88 14.15 -1.17
C ASP A 146 -1.62 14.79 -0.58
N THR A 147 -1.64 15.09 0.72
CA THR A 147 -0.47 15.64 1.44
C THR A 147 0.71 14.65 1.38
N GLY A 148 0.46 13.37 1.70
CA GLY A 148 1.51 12.35 1.63
C GLY A 148 2.03 12.13 0.21
N LEU A 149 1.15 12.09 -0.80
CA LEU A 149 1.53 11.91 -2.20
C LEU A 149 2.31 13.11 -2.78
N GLY A 150 2.06 14.31 -2.25
CA GLY A 150 2.78 15.53 -2.62
C GLY A 150 4.18 15.66 -1.99
N GLN A 151 4.44 14.93 -0.91
CA GLN A 151 5.74 14.89 -0.24
C GLN A 151 6.64 13.74 -0.74
N SER A 152 6.04 12.72 -1.38
CA SER A 152 6.72 11.55 -1.92
C SER A 152 7.24 11.73 -3.35
#